data_AF-A0A8S8XHV4-F1
#
_entry.id   AF-A0A8S8XHV4-F1
#
_cell.length_a   1.000
_cell.length_b   1.000
_cell.length_c   1.000
_cell.angle_alpha   90.00
_cell.angle_beta   90.00
_cell.angle_gamma   90.00
#
_symmetry.space_group_name_H-M   'P 1'
#
loop_
_entity.id
_entity.type
_entity.pdbx_description
1 polymer ?
#
loop_
_entity_poly.entity_id
_entity_poly.type
_entity_poly.pdbx_seq_one_letter_code
_entity_poly.pdbx_strand_id
1 'polypeptide(L)'
;MERQLCVVKQFEDVSGRRRRLSLFHRVVDVYDPMDFEDALVDVIKRMGPVKAFTLRYYVSRSVEELAIALRNLENQGRVAKVMALVPEPEAFYVIPEEVSKLNTQNREDRKLRILTQSDPYVSRFIWEVRSVLDRGWYLPVSRSRPNWQSPHVQD
;
A
#
# COMPACT_ATOMS: atom_id res chain seq x y z
N MET A 1 3.84 -17.64 -0.98
CA MET A 1 3.06 -16.53 -0.38
C MET A 1 1.72 -16.45 -1.10
N GLU A 2 1.02 -17.59 -1.18
CA GLU A 2 -0.25 -17.74 -1.85
C GLU A 2 -1.33 -17.86 -0.77
N ARG A 3 -2.50 -17.24 -1.01
CA ARG A 3 -3.80 -17.50 -0.34
C ARG A 3 -4.06 -16.81 1.01
N GLN A 4 -4.16 -15.48 1.03
CA GLN A 4 -4.88 -14.75 2.10
C GLN A 4 -5.83 -13.64 1.60
N LEU A 5 -6.25 -13.65 0.32
CA LEU A 5 -7.22 -12.65 -0.16
C LEU A 5 -8.69 -13.11 -0.06
N CYS A 6 -8.94 -14.41 0.18
CA CYS A 6 -10.31 -14.94 0.27
C CYS A 6 -11.01 -14.63 1.59
N VAL A 7 -10.25 -14.31 2.65
CA VAL A 7 -10.79 -14.00 3.98
C VAL A 7 -10.10 -12.75 4.53
N VAL A 8 -10.86 -11.69 4.74
CA VAL A 8 -10.37 -10.41 5.27
C VAL A 8 -10.72 -10.30 6.74
N LYS A 9 -9.73 -9.95 7.56
CA LYS A 9 -9.91 -9.67 8.98
C LYS A 9 -10.17 -8.18 9.20
N GLN A 10 -11.36 -7.85 9.67
CA GLN A 10 -11.75 -6.49 10.04
C GLN A 10 -11.82 -6.36 11.56
N PHE A 11 -11.46 -5.19 12.08
CA PHE A 11 -11.58 -4.88 13.51
C PHE A 11 -12.66 -3.83 13.72
N GLU A 12 -13.56 -4.08 14.66
CA GLU A 12 -14.62 -3.14 15.02
C GLU A 12 -14.51 -2.77 16.51
N ASP A 13 -14.59 -1.47 16.80
CA ASP A 13 -14.66 -0.93 18.16
C ASP A 13 -16.13 -0.89 18.59
N VAL A 14 -16.53 -1.83 19.46
CA VAL A 14 -17.90 -1.92 19.99
C VAL A 14 -17.96 -1.29 21.37
N SER A 15 -18.91 -0.37 21.58
CA SER A 15 -19.12 0.29 22.88
C SER A 15 -19.39 -0.74 23.99
N GLY A 16 -18.72 -0.59 25.14
CA GLY A 16 -18.86 -1.50 26.28
C GLY A 16 -17.94 -2.73 26.27
N ARG A 17 -17.07 -2.88 25.26
CA ARG A 17 -16.04 -3.94 25.24
C ARG A 17 -14.62 -3.38 25.37
N ARG A 18 -13.84 -3.98 26.26
CA ARG A 18 -12.42 -3.66 26.46
C ARG A 18 -11.52 -4.15 25.31
N ARG A 19 -11.98 -5.11 24.50
CA ARG A 19 -11.23 -5.70 23.37
C ARG A 19 -12.02 -5.53 22.06
N ARG A 20 -11.31 -5.16 20.99
CA ARG A 20 -11.82 -5.09 19.61
C ARG A 20 -12.34 -6.44 19.14
N LEU A 21 -13.47 -6.42 18.45
CA LEU A 21 -14.02 -7.61 17.82
C LEU A 21 -13.27 -7.87 16.51
N SER A 22 -12.82 -9.11 16.29
CA SER A 22 -12.21 -9.52 15.02
C SER A 22 -13.28 -10.22 14.17
N LEU A 23 -13.68 -9.59 13.09
CA LEU A 23 -14.61 -10.15 12.11
C LEU A 23 -13.80 -10.75 10.95
N PHE A 24 -14.17 -11.95 10.52
CA PHE A 24 -13.58 -12.58 9.34
C PHE A 24 -14.64 -12.63 8.24
N HIS A 25 -14.41 -11.89 7.16
CA HIS A 25 -15.32 -11.81 6.02
C HIS A 25 -14.75 -12.62 4.87
N ARG A 26 -15.56 -13.51 4.29
CA ARG A 26 -15.21 -14.16 3.02
C ARG A 26 -15.41 -13.15 1.88
N VAL A 27 -14.41 -13.00 1.02
CA VAL A 27 -14.47 -12.08 -0.13
C VAL A 27 -15.11 -12.76 -1.34
N VAL A 28 -14.85 -14.05 -1.51
CA VAL A 28 -15.40 -14.88 -2.59
C VAL A 28 -16.90 -15.04 -2.39
N ASP A 29 -17.67 -14.81 -3.46
CA ASP A 29 -19.14 -14.88 -3.54
C ASP A 29 -19.91 -13.79 -2.77
N VAL A 30 -19.22 -12.80 -2.21
CA VAL A 30 -19.84 -11.68 -1.47
C VAL A 30 -19.80 -10.37 -2.25
N TYR A 31 -18.78 -10.17 -3.07
CA TYR A 31 -18.61 -8.97 -3.90
C TYR A 31 -18.60 -9.35 -5.37
N ASP A 32 -19.23 -8.52 -6.19
CA ASP A 32 -19.15 -8.68 -7.64
C ASP A 32 -17.70 -8.47 -8.10
N PRO A 33 -17.11 -9.44 -8.82
CA PRO A 33 -15.75 -9.32 -9.29
C PRO A 33 -15.66 -8.24 -10.36
N MET A 34 -14.71 -7.33 -10.19
CA MET A 34 -14.34 -6.37 -11.23
C MET A 34 -13.51 -7.07 -12.32
N ASP A 35 -13.60 -6.59 -13.56
CA ASP A 35 -12.70 -7.03 -14.62
C ASP A 35 -11.24 -6.77 -14.23
N PHE A 36 -10.35 -7.63 -14.69
CA PHE A 36 -8.95 -7.56 -14.31
C PHE A 36 -8.28 -6.26 -14.79
N GLU A 37 -8.56 -5.79 -16.01
CA GLU A 37 -7.98 -4.56 -16.55
C GLU A 37 -8.50 -3.35 -15.76
N ASP A 38 -9.78 -3.34 -15.40
CA ASP A 38 -10.40 -2.28 -14.59
C ASP A 38 -9.81 -2.23 -13.18
N ALA A 39 -9.69 -3.39 -12.53
CA ALA A 39 -9.09 -3.49 -11.20
C ALA A 39 -7.62 -3.03 -11.22
N LEU A 40 -6.88 -3.34 -12.29
CA LEU A 40 -5.49 -2.94 -12.44
C LEU A 40 -5.35 -1.42 -12.57
N VAL A 41 -6.25 -0.75 -13.31
CA VAL A 41 -6.30 0.72 -13.39
C VAL A 41 -6.54 1.33 -12.02
N ASP A 42 -7.48 0.80 -11.25
CA ASP A 42 -7.80 1.29 -9.91
C ASP A 42 -6.62 1.14 -8.93
N VAL A 43 -5.87 0.03 -9.03
CA VAL A 43 -4.65 -0.18 -8.25
C VAL A 43 -3.58 0.86 -8.62
N ILE A 44 -3.32 1.08 -9.91
CA ILE A 44 -2.35 2.08 -10.39
C ILE A 44 -2.76 3.48 -9.92
N LYS A 45 -4.05 3.83 -10.02
CA LYS A 45 -4.58 5.13 -9.58
C LYS A 45 -4.35 5.40 -8.09
N ARG A 46 -4.47 4.38 -7.24
CA ARG A 46 -4.29 4.54 -5.77
C ARG A 46 -2.83 4.51 -5.34
N MET A 47 -1.98 3.77 -6.05
CA MET A 47 -0.55 3.69 -5.73
C MET A 47 0.27 4.84 -6.34
N GLY A 48 -0.19 5.42 -7.47
CA GLY A 48 0.58 6.36 -8.27
C GLY A 48 1.54 5.65 -9.24
N PRO A 49 2.62 6.32 -9.68
CA PRO A 49 3.60 5.74 -10.59
C PRO A 49 4.21 4.46 -10.00
N VAL A 50 4.01 3.34 -10.67
CA VAL A 50 4.38 2.02 -10.13
C VAL A 50 5.10 1.17 -11.17
N LYS A 51 6.10 0.40 -10.72
CA LYS A 51 6.83 -0.55 -11.56
C LYS A 51 5.97 -1.78 -11.83
N ALA A 52 6.08 -2.37 -13.04
CA ALA A 52 5.40 -3.64 -13.36
C ALA A 52 5.74 -4.76 -12.35
N PHE A 53 7.01 -4.83 -11.92
CA PHE A 53 7.43 -5.81 -10.92
C PHE A 53 6.70 -5.66 -9.58
N THR A 54 6.43 -4.42 -9.16
CA THR A 54 5.70 -4.14 -7.91
C THR A 54 4.23 -4.57 -8.02
N LEU A 55 3.61 -4.39 -9.18
CA LEU A 55 2.22 -4.82 -9.43
C LEU A 55 2.02 -6.33 -9.26
N ARG A 56 3.07 -7.13 -9.51
CA ARG A 56 3.05 -8.60 -9.30
C ARG A 56 2.65 -9.00 -7.87
N TYR A 57 2.95 -8.17 -6.87
CA TYR A 57 2.60 -8.47 -5.48
C TYR A 57 1.12 -8.22 -5.15
N TYR A 58 0.41 -7.46 -6.00
CA TYR A 58 -0.99 -7.10 -5.80
C TYR A 58 -1.95 -7.91 -6.68
N VAL A 59 -1.41 -8.71 -7.59
CA VAL A 59 -2.15 -9.41 -8.64
C VAL A 59 -1.89 -10.91 -8.52
N SER A 60 -2.94 -11.73 -8.67
CA SER A 60 -2.83 -13.20 -8.64
C SER A 60 -2.55 -13.84 -10.01
N ARG A 61 -2.49 -13.02 -11.06
CA ARG A 61 -2.23 -13.43 -12.46
C ARG A 61 -0.74 -13.63 -12.74
N SER A 62 -0.47 -14.35 -13.81
CA SER A 62 0.90 -14.58 -14.30
C SER A 62 1.57 -13.29 -14.75
N VAL A 63 2.90 -13.30 -14.88
CA VAL A 63 3.67 -12.12 -15.29
C VAL A 63 3.35 -11.76 -16.74
N GLU A 64 3.12 -12.78 -17.57
CA GLU A 64 2.76 -12.68 -18.98
C GLU A 64 1.39 -12.02 -19.15
N GLU A 65 0.37 -12.49 -18.42
CA GLU A 65 -0.97 -11.88 -18.43
C GLU A 65 -0.95 -10.42 -17.96
N LEU A 66 -0.16 -10.11 -16.92
CA LEU A 66 0.00 -8.74 -16.44
C LEU A 66 0.65 -7.84 -17.52
N ALA A 67 1.68 -8.34 -18.21
CA ALA A 67 2.34 -7.59 -19.28
C ALA A 67 1.42 -7.32 -20.47
N ILE A 68 0.59 -8.30 -20.84
CA ILE A 68 -0.42 -8.14 -21.90
C ILE A 68 -1.47 -7.11 -21.48
N ALA A 69 -2.01 -7.21 -20.27
CA ALA A 69 -2.99 -6.27 -19.75
C ALA A 69 -2.44 -4.83 -19.70
N LEU A 70 -1.20 -4.65 -19.23
CA LEU A 70 -0.56 -3.33 -19.22
C LEU A 70 -0.39 -2.75 -20.63
N ARG A 71 0.00 -3.57 -21.61
CA ARG A 71 0.11 -3.14 -23.01
C ARG A 71 -1.27 -2.79 -23.61
N ASN A 72 -2.31 -3.56 -23.30
CA ASN A 72 -3.67 -3.27 -23.73
C ASN A 72 -4.15 -1.93 -23.16
N LEU A 73 -3.97 -1.73 -21.86
CA LEU A 73 -4.34 -0.50 -21.16
C LEU A 73 -3.57 0.74 -21.67
N GLU A 74 -2.30 0.56 -22.04
CA GLU A 74 -1.49 1.59 -22.69
C GLU A 74 -2.04 1.94 -24.07
N ASN A 75 -2.33 0.94 -24.90
CA ASN A 75 -2.91 1.14 -26.24
C ASN A 75 -4.30 1.78 -26.20
N GLN A 76 -5.10 1.47 -25.18
CA GLN A 76 -6.41 2.08 -24.94
C GLN A 76 -6.30 3.51 -24.35
N GLY A 77 -5.10 3.96 -23.96
CA GLY A 77 -4.88 5.26 -23.34
C GLY A 77 -5.44 5.38 -21.93
N ARG A 78 -5.70 4.26 -21.24
CA ARG A 78 -6.17 4.24 -19.84
C ARG A 78 -5.03 4.34 -18.83
N VAL A 79 -3.85 3.90 -19.23
CA VAL A 79 -2.60 3.95 -18.48
C VAL A 79 -1.53 4.54 -19.39
N ALA A 80 -0.61 5.31 -18.82
CA ALA A 80 0.54 5.86 -19.49
C ALA A 80 1.84 5.25 -18.93
N LYS A 81 2.82 5.03 -19.80
CA LYS A 81 4.15 4.57 -19.44
C LYS A 81 5.12 5.75 -19.39
N VAL A 82 5.80 5.91 -18.25
CA VAL A 82 6.82 6.93 -18.03
C VAL A 82 8.15 6.24 -17.73
N MET A 83 9.21 6.68 -18.39
CA MET A 83 10.56 6.14 -18.18
C MET A 83 11.30 7.01 -17.16
N ALA A 84 11.67 6.43 -16.02
CA ALA A 84 12.62 7.05 -15.10
C ALA A 84 14.03 6.70 -15.57
N LEU A 85 14.87 7.71 -15.84
CA LEU A 85 16.18 7.50 -16.48
C LEU A 85 17.31 7.15 -15.50
N VAL A 86 17.10 7.31 -14.19
CA VAL A 86 18.15 7.21 -13.16
C VAL A 86 17.63 6.36 -11.99
N PRO A 87 18.43 5.44 -11.43
CA PRO A 87 19.82 5.09 -11.79
C PRO A 87 19.95 4.26 -13.07
N GLU A 88 18.93 3.48 -13.43
CA GLU A 88 18.81 2.77 -14.71
C GLU A 88 17.46 3.10 -15.35
N PRO A 89 17.34 3.08 -16.69
CA PRO A 89 16.07 3.29 -17.39
C PRO A 89 15.01 2.26 -16.99
N GLU A 90 14.04 2.68 -16.19
CA GLU A 90 12.97 1.83 -15.69
C GLU A 90 11.59 2.37 -16.08
N ALA A 91 10.70 1.45 -16.44
CA ALA A 91 9.33 1.77 -16.82
C ALA A 91 8.39 1.82 -15.61
N PHE A 92 7.71 2.94 -15.47
CA PHE A 92 6.64 3.17 -14.51
C PHE A 92 5.31 3.34 -15.24
N TYR A 93 4.26 2.78 -14.66
CA TYR A 93 2.89 2.90 -15.13
C TYR A 93 2.13 3.88 -14.25
N VAL A 94 1.43 4.82 -14.87
CA VAL A 94 0.70 5.89 -14.18
C VAL A 94 -0.60 6.21 -14.92
N ILE A 95 -1.55 6.84 -14.24
CA ILE A 95 -2.75 7.38 -14.88
C ILE A 95 -2.36 8.55 -15.82
N PRO A 96 -2.88 8.61 -17.06
CA PRO A 96 -2.51 9.63 -18.04
C PRO A 96 -2.66 11.07 -17.53
N GLU A 97 -3.69 11.34 -16.73
CA GLU A 97 -3.97 12.65 -16.13
C GLU A 97 -2.86 13.14 -15.18
N GLU A 98 -2.09 12.22 -14.61
CA GLU A 98 -1.01 12.55 -13.67
C GLU A 98 0.34 12.75 -14.37
N VAL A 99 0.48 12.35 -15.64
CA VAL A 99 1.73 12.48 -16.40
C VAL A 99 2.20 13.94 -16.44
N SER A 100 1.29 14.88 -16.65
CA SER A 100 1.61 16.32 -16.65
C SER A 100 2.17 16.81 -15.32
N LYS A 101 1.72 16.24 -14.20
CA LYS A 101 2.22 16.58 -12.86
C LYS A 101 3.64 16.07 -12.64
N LEU A 102 3.99 14.90 -13.21
CA LEU A 102 5.34 14.32 -13.10
C LEU A 102 6.38 15.11 -13.90
N ASN A 103 6.00 15.67 -15.04
CA ASN A 103 6.89 16.51 -15.85
C ASN A 103 7.11 17.90 -15.25
N THR A 104 6.29 18.30 -14.29
CA THR A 104 6.44 19.60 -13.62
C THR A 104 7.36 19.44 -12.41
N GLN A 105 8.44 20.24 -12.34
CA GLN A 105 9.24 20.33 -11.12
C GLN A 105 8.38 20.91 -9.99
N ASN A 106 7.90 20.04 -9.12
CA ASN A 106 7.13 20.46 -7.97
C ASN A 106 8.07 20.72 -6.78
N ARG A 107 7.79 21.76 -5.99
CA ARG A 107 8.58 22.05 -4.79
C ARG A 107 8.38 20.92 -3.80
N GLU A 108 9.48 20.35 -3.29
CA GLU A 108 9.43 19.27 -2.32
C GLU A 108 8.52 19.60 -1.13
N ASP A 109 7.67 18.65 -0.74
CA ASP A 109 6.82 18.79 0.45
C ASP A 109 7.71 18.73 1.71
N ARG A 110 7.87 19.89 2.36
CA ARG A 110 8.68 20.02 3.60
C ARG A 110 7.85 19.87 4.88
N LYS A 111 6.60 19.39 4.77
CA LYS A 111 5.76 19.17 5.96
C LYS A 111 6.14 17.86 6.66
N LEU A 112 6.34 17.94 7.96
CA LEU A 112 6.59 16.78 8.80
C LEU A 112 5.31 15.92 8.92
N ARG A 113 5.44 14.62 8.71
CA ARG A 113 4.36 13.63 8.86
C ARG A 113 4.76 12.55 9.84
N ILE A 114 3.87 12.22 10.78
CA ILE A 114 4.05 11.08 11.69
C ILE A 114 3.36 9.88 11.06
N LEU A 115 4.16 8.92 10.61
CA LEU A 115 3.67 7.69 9.97
C LEU A 115 3.83 6.50 10.92
N THR A 116 2.90 5.56 10.86
CA THR A 116 2.97 4.33 11.68
C THR A 116 3.93 3.31 11.06
N GLN A 117 4.41 2.35 11.84
CA GLN A 117 5.30 1.30 11.33
C GLN A 117 4.65 0.43 10.25
N SER A 118 3.33 0.31 10.27
CA SER A 118 2.51 -0.41 9.29
C SER A 118 2.10 0.44 8.08
N ASP A 119 2.52 1.71 8.02
CA ASP A 119 2.20 2.58 6.90
C ASP A 119 2.91 2.09 5.61
N PRO A 120 2.22 1.99 4.46
CA PRO A 120 2.81 1.52 3.21
C PRO A 120 4.07 2.28 2.76
N TYR A 121 4.18 3.57 3.12
CA TYR A 121 5.37 4.37 2.83
C TYR A 121 6.54 4.01 3.74
N VAL A 122 6.30 3.69 5.01
CA VAL A 122 7.35 3.34 5.99
C VAL A 122 7.74 1.88 5.89
N SER A 123 6.77 0.98 5.69
CA SER A 123 6.98 -0.47 5.71
C SER A 123 7.98 -0.93 4.64
N ARG A 124 8.03 -0.23 3.49
CA ARG A 124 8.99 -0.51 2.41
C ARG A 124 10.43 -0.23 2.78
N PHE A 125 10.65 0.80 3.61
CA PHE A 125 11.98 1.22 4.07
C PHE A 125 12.27 0.79 5.50
N ILE A 126 11.40 -0.02 6.13
CA ILE A 126 11.51 -0.26 7.58
C ILE A 126 12.83 -0.91 7.96
N TRP A 127 13.39 -1.77 7.10
CA TRP A 127 14.70 -2.38 7.30
C TRP A 127 15.82 -1.37 7.18
N GLU A 128 15.77 -0.50 6.17
CA GLU A 128 16.75 0.55 5.95
C GLU A 128 16.71 1.60 7.06
N VAL A 129 15.52 2.07 7.40
CA VAL A 129 15.25 2.97 8.54
C VAL A 129 15.76 2.34 9.84
N ARG A 130 15.46 1.06 10.11
CA ARG A 130 16.00 0.36 11.29
C ARG A 130 17.53 0.32 11.27
N SER A 131 18.15 0.02 10.13
CA SER A 131 19.60 -0.09 10.02
C SER A 131 20.33 1.25 10.22
N VAL A 132 19.72 2.35 9.76
CA VAL A 132 20.23 3.72 9.95
C VAL A 132 20.01 4.16 11.40
N LEU A 133 18.83 3.89 11.96
CA LEU A 133 18.48 4.28 13.33
C LEU A 133 19.20 3.45 14.40
N ASP A 134 19.69 2.25 14.08
CA ASP A 134 20.53 1.43 14.98
C ASP A 134 21.84 2.15 15.39
N ARG A 135 22.20 3.25 14.71
CA ARG A 135 23.40 4.06 14.99
C ARG A 135 23.10 5.45 15.57
N GLY A 136 21.90 5.69 16.12
CA GLY A 136 21.53 7.00 16.69
C GLY A 136 20.63 6.93 17.93
N TRP A 137 20.40 8.08 18.56
CA TRP A 137 19.62 8.28 19.80
C TRP A 137 18.10 8.09 19.64
N TYR A 138 17.67 7.21 18.74
CA TYR A 138 16.26 6.92 18.49
C TYR A 138 15.95 5.51 19.00
N LEU A 139 15.46 5.41 20.24
CA LEU A 139 14.81 4.20 20.72
C LEU A 139 13.52 4.00 19.90
N PRO A 140 13.38 2.93 19.10
CA PRO A 140 12.11 2.62 18.48
C PRO A 140 11.09 2.35 19.59
N VAL A 141 10.18 3.31 19.83
CA VAL A 141 9.07 3.13 20.76
C VAL A 141 8.08 2.19 20.09
N SER A 142 8.31 0.89 20.27
CA SER A 142 7.27 -0.10 20.02
C SER A 142 6.24 0.01 21.14
N ARG A 143 4.97 0.25 20.78
CA ARG A 143 3.88 0.14 21.75
C ARG A 143 3.60 -1.35 22.00
N SER A 144 4.45 -2.01 22.77
CA SER A 144 4.03 -3.20 23.51
C SER A 144 3.00 -2.72 24.52
N ARG A 145 1.79 -3.33 24.54
CA ARG A 145 0.75 -2.92 25.49
C ARG A 145 1.27 -3.15 26.91
N PRO A 146 1.46 -2.11 27.74
CA PRO A 146 1.65 -2.33 29.16
C PRO A 146 0.29 -2.80 29.72
N ASN A 147 0.33 -3.75 30.65
CA ASN A 147 -0.82 -4.12 31.46
C ASN A 147 -1.41 -2.85 32.11
N TRP A 148 -2.46 -2.30 31.50
CA TRP A 148 -3.27 -1.27 32.12
C TRP A 148 -4.06 -1.93 33.26
N GLN A 149 -3.51 -1.90 34.47
CA GLN A 149 -4.32 -1.98 35.67
C GLN A 149 -5.03 -0.62 35.80
N SER A 150 -6.35 -0.64 35.72
CA SER A 150 -7.18 0.54 35.98
C SER A 150 -7.01 0.93 37.45
N PRO A 151 -6.82 2.22 37.79
CA PRO A 151 -6.90 2.63 39.18
C PRO A 151 -8.36 2.47 39.64
N HIS A 152 -8.53 1.72 40.73
CA HIS A 152 -9.77 1.69 41.48
C HIS A 152 -10.12 3.12 41.90
N VAL A 153 -11.27 3.62 41.46
CA VAL A 153 -11.93 4.75 42.10
C VAL A 153 -12.57 4.16 43.37
N GLN A 154 -12.06 4.55 44.53
CA GLN A 154 -12.78 4.36 45.80
C GLN A 154 -13.82 5.49 45.88
N ASP A 155 -15.07 5.08 46.07
CA ASP A 155 -16.17 5.96 46.48
C ASP A 155 -15.95 6.51 47.90
#